data_AF-A0A3M1SGT0-F1
#
_entry.id   AF-A0A3M1SGT0-F1
#
_cell.length_a   1.000
_cell.length_b   1.000
_cell.length_c   1.000
_cell.angle_alpha   90.00
_cell.angle_beta   90.00
_cell.angle_gamma   90.00
#
_symmetry.space_group_name_H-M   'P 1'
#
loop_
_entity.id
_entity.type
_entity.pdbx_description
1 polymer ?
#
loop_
_entity_poly.entity_id
_entity_poly.type
_entity_poly.pdbx_seq_one_letter_code
_entity_poly.pdbx_strand_id
1 'polypeptide(L)'
;TLIADDARFRDVDQAADAYAETWALTYFLLHRKPKQYVAYLQRLREKRPLIWDDPDTRIADFEACFGNLQRLDAEFLRYFSQLR
;
A
#
# COMPACT_ATOMS: atom_id res chain seq x y z
N THR A 1 -6.31 -6.46 2.46
CA THR A 1 -6.55 -6.90 1.07
C THR A 1 -5.48 -6.35 0.14
N LEU A 2 -5.43 -5.05 -0.19
CA LEU A 2 -4.48 -4.54 -1.20
C LEU A 2 -2.99 -4.75 -0.88
N ILE A 3 -2.59 -4.58 0.39
CA ILE A 3 -1.19 -4.75 0.83
C ILE A 3 -0.84 -6.21 1.11
N ALA A 4 -1.83 -7.02 1.48
CA ALA A 4 -1.64 -8.34 2.07
C ALA A 4 -1.36 -9.42 1.01
N ASP A 5 -1.96 -9.30 -0.17
CA ASP A 5 -1.81 -10.28 -1.24
C ASP A 5 -2.05 -9.64 -2.61
N ASP A 6 -1.82 -10.43 -3.66
CA ASP A 6 -1.98 -10.01 -5.05
C ASP A 6 -3.18 -10.70 -5.73
N ALA A 7 -4.11 -11.28 -4.96
CA ALA A 7 -5.20 -12.11 -5.50
C ALA A 7 -6.10 -11.32 -6.46
N ARG A 8 -6.42 -10.06 -6.12
CA ARG A 8 -7.23 -9.17 -6.96
C ARG A 8 -6.57 -8.80 -8.29
N PHE A 9 -5.23 -8.88 -8.38
CA PHE A 9 -4.52 -8.67 -9.63
C PHE A 9 -4.55 -9.90 -10.54
N ARG A 10 -4.85 -11.08 -10.00
CA ARG A 10 -4.95 -12.34 -10.76
C ARG A 10 -6.37 -12.61 -11.26
N ASP A 11 -7.34 -11.91 -10.70
CA ASP A 11 -8.73 -11.95 -11.13
C ASP A 11 -8.97 -10.89 -12.22
N VAL A 12 -9.36 -11.33 -13.41
CA VAL A 12 -9.58 -10.45 -14.58
C VAL A 12 -10.64 -9.40 -14.30
N ASP A 13 -11.69 -9.76 -13.55
CA ASP A 13 -12.81 -8.85 -13.27
C ASP A 13 -12.42 -7.78 -12.22
N GLN A 14 -11.38 -8.03 -11.43
CA GLN A 14 -10.94 -7.15 -10.34
C GLN A 14 -9.62 -6.42 -10.62
N ALA A 15 -8.87 -6.85 -11.64
CA ALA A 15 -7.52 -6.34 -11.91
C ALA A 15 -7.51 -4.83 -12.19
N ALA A 16 -8.52 -4.32 -12.91
CA ALA A 16 -8.63 -2.89 -13.21
C ALA A 16 -8.83 -2.05 -11.93
N ASP A 17 -9.73 -2.49 -11.05
CA ASP A 17 -10.01 -1.82 -9.77
C ASP A 17 -8.80 -1.89 -8.84
N ALA A 18 -8.15 -3.05 -8.75
CA ALA A 18 -6.94 -3.22 -7.94
C ALA A 18 -5.80 -2.31 -8.40
N TYR A 19 -5.65 -2.13 -9.72
CA TYR A 19 -4.67 -1.22 -10.28
C TYR A 19 -5.00 0.24 -9.95
N ALA A 20 -6.26 0.65 -10.15
CA ALA A 20 -6.72 2.01 -9.84
C ALA A 20 -6.54 2.34 -8.35
N GLU A 21 -6.91 1.44 -7.45
CA GLU A 21 -6.72 1.60 -6.00
C GLU A 21 -5.24 1.70 -5.61
N THR A 22 -4.37 0.88 -6.22
CA THR A 22 -2.92 0.92 -5.96
C THR A 22 -2.30 2.22 -6.41
N TRP A 23 -2.73 2.72 -7.57
CA TRP A 23 -2.27 4.01 -8.07
C TRP A 23 -2.72 5.14 -7.13
N ALA A 24 -3.99 5.13 -6.71
CA ALA A 24 -4.53 6.11 -5.78
C ALA A 24 -3.78 6.10 -4.44
N LEU A 25 -3.53 4.90 -3.87
CA LEU A 25 -2.77 4.75 -2.64
C LEU A 25 -1.33 5.27 -2.80
N THR A 26 -0.65 4.86 -3.87
CA THR A 26 0.73 5.29 -4.15
C THR A 26 0.81 6.81 -4.29
N TYR A 27 -0.13 7.41 -5.02
CA TYR A 27 -0.23 8.86 -5.18
C TYR A 27 -0.43 9.56 -3.83
N PHE A 28 -1.37 9.09 -3.00
CA PHE A 28 -1.60 9.63 -1.67
C PHE A 28 -0.35 9.54 -0.78
N LEU A 29 0.33 8.39 -0.76
CA LEU A 29 1.52 8.19 0.07
C LEU A 29 2.67 9.09 -0.37
N LEU A 30 2.89 9.24 -1.69
CA LEU A 30 3.89 10.18 -2.23
C LEU A 30 3.60 11.63 -1.83
N HIS A 31 2.34 12.05 -1.83
CA HIS A 31 1.97 13.45 -1.57
C HIS A 31 1.83 13.78 -0.08
N ARG A 32 1.32 12.83 0.73
CA ARG A 32 1.00 13.07 2.14
C ARG A 32 1.98 12.44 3.12
N LYS A 33 2.69 11.38 2.71
CA LYS A 33 3.59 10.59 3.55
C LYS A 33 4.95 10.33 2.88
N PRO A 34 5.60 11.32 2.23
CA PRO A 34 6.80 11.07 1.42
C PRO A 34 7.97 10.47 2.21
N LYS A 35 8.17 10.88 3.46
CA LYS A 35 9.24 10.34 4.32
C LYS A 35 8.99 8.86 4.65
N GLN A 36 7.76 8.51 5.02
CA GLN A 36 7.35 7.13 5.32
C GLN A 36 7.41 6.26 4.06
N TYR A 37 7.03 6.82 2.91
CA TYR A 37 7.11 6.13 1.63
C TYR A 37 8.57 5.78 1.28
N VAL A 38 9.50 6.72 1.44
CA VAL A 38 10.94 6.45 1.27
C VAL A 38 11.42 5.39 2.26
N ALA A 39 11.02 5.45 3.53
CA ALA A 39 11.37 4.44 4.53
C ALA A 39 10.84 3.04 4.15
N TYR A 40 9.62 2.97 3.61
CA TYR A 40 9.05 1.72 3.11
C TYR A 40 9.83 1.15 1.93
N LEU A 41 10.22 1.99 0.94
CA LEU A 41 11.07 1.55 -0.17
C LEU A 41 12.45 1.06 0.30
N GLN A 42 13.04 1.72 1.30
CA GLN A 42 14.31 1.28 1.91
C GLN A 42 14.15 -0.09 2.58
N ARG A 43 13.05 -0.31 3.30
CA ARG A 43 12.73 -1.61 3.90
C ARG A 43 12.53 -2.71 2.86
N LEU A 44 11.82 -2.40 1.76
CA LEU A 44 11.66 -3.36 0.65
C LEU A 44 12.98 -3.72 -0.01
N ARG A 45 13.92 -2.76 -0.13
CA ARG A 45 15.27 -3.00 -0.68
C ARG A 45 16.08 -4.01 0.14
N GLU A 46 15.82 -4.12 1.45
CA GLU A 46 16.52 -5.05 2.34
C GLU A 46 16.04 -6.50 2.21
N LYS A 47 14.90 -6.72 1.53
CA LYS A 47 14.34 -8.06 1.34
C LYS A 47 15.20 -8.90 0.38
N ARG A 48 15.22 -10.21 0.66
CA ARG A 48 15.88 -11.17 -0.22
C ARG A 48 15.10 -11.30 -1.53
N PRO A 49 15.73 -11.11 -2.70
CA PRO A 49 15.05 -11.26 -3.98
C PRO A 49 14.47 -12.67 -4.16
N LEU A 50 13.37 -12.77 -4.90
CA LEU A 50 12.68 -14.03 -5.24
C LEU A 50 12.13 -14.83 -4.03
N ILE A 51 12.05 -14.20 -2.86
CA ILE A 51 11.35 -14.75 -1.70
C ILE A 51 10.04 -13.98 -1.51
N TRP A 52 8.93 -14.70 -1.54
CA TRP A 52 7.61 -14.13 -1.28
C TRP A 52 7.35 -14.12 0.23
N ASP A 53 7.00 -12.95 0.75
CA ASP A 53 6.55 -12.82 2.14
C ASP A 53 5.12 -13.31 2.28
N ASP A 54 4.80 -13.81 3.47
CA ASP A 54 3.43 -14.09 3.85
C ASP A 54 2.63 -12.78 4.06
N PRO A 55 1.29 -12.84 4.03
CA PRO A 55 0.44 -11.67 4.18
C PRO A 55 0.65 -10.87 5.47
N ASP A 56 0.92 -11.54 6.59
CA ASP A 56 1.09 -10.88 7.88
C ASP A 56 2.41 -10.11 7.92
N THR A 57 3.48 -10.68 7.37
CA THR A 57 4.77 -9.99 7.20
C THR A 57 4.62 -8.74 6.31
N ARG A 58 3.87 -8.83 5.20
CA ARG A 58 3.62 -7.67 4.32
C ARG A 58 2.88 -6.55 5.06
N ILE A 59 1.87 -6.89 5.85
CA ILE A 59 1.11 -5.93 6.66
C ILE A 59 2.00 -5.32 7.75
N ALA A 60 2.76 -6.14 8.48
CA ALA A 60 3.64 -5.69 9.55
C ALA A 60 4.73 -4.73 9.05
N ASP A 61 5.33 -5.02 7.89
CA ASP A 61 6.31 -4.14 7.25
C ASP A 61 5.71 -2.79 6.84
N PHE A 62 4.48 -2.81 6.35
CA PHE A 62 3.76 -1.61 5.96
C PHE A 62 3.37 -0.78 7.19
N GLU A 63 2.82 -1.42 8.23
CA GLU A 63 2.48 -0.79 9.51
C GLU A 63 3.71 -0.21 10.22
N ALA A 64 4.87 -0.89 10.15
CA ALA A 64 6.12 -0.37 10.71
C ALA A 64 6.54 0.98 10.08
N CYS A 65 6.19 1.23 8.81
CA CYS A 65 6.53 2.48 8.13
C CYS A 65 5.43 3.55 8.23
N PHE A 66 4.15 3.16 8.19
CA PHE A 66 3.03 4.09 8.11
C PHE A 66 2.23 4.25 9.41
N GLY A 67 2.49 3.40 10.42
CA GLY A 67 1.79 3.37 11.69
C GLY A 67 0.40 2.74 11.57
N ASN A 68 -0.52 3.16 12.44
CA ASN A 68 -1.86 2.59 12.51
C ASN A 68 -2.60 2.66 11.16
N LEU A 69 -2.92 1.49 10.59
CA LEU A 69 -3.46 1.39 9.24
C LEU A 69 -4.92 1.85 9.13
N GLN A 70 -5.73 1.69 10.17
CA GLN A 70 -7.12 2.17 10.17
C GLN A 70 -7.17 3.71 10.08
N ARG A 71 -6.25 4.38 10.80
CA ARG A 71 -6.10 5.83 10.70
C ARG A 71 -5.59 6.25 9.32
N LEU A 72 -4.61 5.53 8.77
CA LEU A 72 -4.09 5.82 7.43
C LEU A 72 -5.18 5.71 6.36
N ASP A 73 -6.01 4.67 6.45
CA ASP A 73 -7.15 4.45 5.54
C ASP A 73 -8.19 5.57 5.65
N ALA A 74 -8.54 5.99 6.87
CA ALA A 74 -9.43 7.13 7.07
C ALA A 74 -8.86 8.46 6.54
N GLU A 75 -7.54 8.66 6.61
CA GLU A 75 -6.85 9.81 6.01
C GLU A 75 -6.85 9.72 4.47
N PHE A 76 -6.66 8.53 3.91
CA PHE A 76 -6.70 8.25 2.48
C PHE A 76 -8.08 8.53 1.88
N LEU A 77 -9.15 7.96 2.46
CA LEU A 77 -10.52 8.16 2.01
C LEU A 77 -10.92 9.65 2.07
N ARG A 78 -10.52 10.34 3.15
CA ARG A 78 -10.77 11.79 3.29
C ARG A 78 -10.05 12.59 2.21
N TYR A 79 -8.81 12.25 1.90
CA TYR A 79 -8.04 12.93 0.86
C TYR A 79 -8.72 12.85 -0.51
N PHE A 80 -9.17 11.67 -0.94
CA PHE A 80 -9.82 11.50 -2.23
C PHE A 80 -11.25 12.06 -2.27
N SER A 81 -11.98 12.04 -1.15
CA SER A 81 -13.31 12.68 -1.07
C SER A 81 -13.29 14.20 -1.29
N GLN A 82 -12.12 14.82 -1.14
CA GLN A 82 -11.92 16.27 -1.30
C GLN A 82 -11.36 16.65 -2.67
N LEU A 83 -10.94 15.69 -3.49
CA LEU A 83 -10.49 15.93 -4.85
C LEU A 83 -11.74 16.12 -5.74
N ARG A 84 -11.81 17.28 -6.40
CA ARG A 84 -12.89 17.66 -7.34
C ARG A 84 -12.53 17.28 -8.77
#